data_AF-A0A7S1A352-F1
#
_entry.id   AF-A0A7S1A352-F1
#
_cell.length_a   1.000
_cell.length_b   1.000
_cell.length_c   1.000
_cell.angle_alpha   90.00
_cell.angle_beta   90.00
_cell.angle_gamma   90.00
#
_symmetry.space_group_name_H-M   'P 1'
#
loop_
_entity.id
_entity.type
_entity.pdbx_description
1 polymer ?
#
loop_
_entity_poly.entity_id
_entity_poly.type
_entity_poly.pdbx_seq_one_letter_code
_entity_poly.pdbx_strand_id
1 'polypeptide(L)'
;PFGPKPTSVSFLQLSLRVMEALRSRLITKCEEAALIEAKLQLVEEEAEHLRNVLATSERSLVPGRVCAGGSSTSLERLDFQSLLQWLADSVDLSETVVFECGNGDSEVVVSGRTVSLQRMAAWRVSGSGDLKLSVPLEMQSEVASMLTDMRSRGKVEAQDVLRLSDVWDLEPAEVLPCGMGCTEPATFLINRKSRQAIVVAEWPAVEFDQTCFDPVAHFSHAPIVWPAEPSDAVSATEPVTTGDFVEVEVDGEWCAGVLQAVDGEVANVQCDDDAPGVTTLAPLARVRPAALVRNDMFWVPQVQRWRRTRARSVS
;
A
#
# COMPACT_ATOMS: atom_id res chain seq x y z
N PRO A 1 47.56 -48.40 -5.52
CA PRO A 1 46.42 -48.07 -4.64
C PRO A 1 45.13 -47.92 -5.47
N PHE A 2 44.50 -49.05 -5.80
CA PHE A 2 43.23 -49.09 -6.51
C PHE A 2 42.09 -49.06 -5.47
N GLY A 3 41.39 -47.94 -5.40
CA GLY A 3 40.22 -47.79 -4.52
C GLY A 3 39.10 -48.76 -4.94
N PRO A 4 38.31 -49.29 -3.98
CA PRO A 4 37.25 -50.24 -4.27
C PRO A 4 36.22 -49.58 -5.20
N LYS A 5 35.93 -50.24 -6.33
CA LYS A 5 34.86 -49.82 -7.23
C LYS A 5 33.53 -49.82 -6.46
N PRO A 6 32.73 -48.73 -6.53
CA PRO A 6 31.43 -48.69 -5.86
C PRO A 6 30.60 -49.86 -6.37
N THR A 7 30.28 -50.76 -5.44
CA THR A 7 29.49 -51.96 -5.70
C THR A 7 28.12 -51.56 -6.23
N SER A 8 27.76 -52.05 -7.42
CA SER A 8 26.51 -51.82 -8.16
C SER A 8 25.20 -51.92 -7.33
N VAL A 9 25.28 -52.50 -6.13
CA VAL A 9 24.18 -52.62 -5.17
C VAL A 9 23.73 -51.26 -4.61
N SER A 10 24.65 -50.29 -4.41
CA SER A 10 24.30 -48.99 -3.82
C SER A 10 23.44 -48.11 -4.74
N PHE A 11 23.63 -48.22 -6.06
CA PHE A 11 22.87 -47.47 -7.05
C PHE A 11 21.41 -47.94 -7.14
N LEU A 12 21.18 -49.26 -7.11
CA LEU A 12 19.83 -49.82 -7.12
C LEU A 12 19.05 -49.45 -5.85
N GLN A 13 19.73 -49.43 -4.70
CA GLN A 13 19.10 -49.05 -3.43
C GLN A 13 18.75 -47.55 -3.39
N LEU A 14 19.59 -46.68 -3.97
CA LEU A 14 19.28 -45.25 -4.08
C LEU A 14 18.12 -45.00 -5.04
N SER A 15 18.12 -45.68 -6.20
CA SER A 15 17.05 -45.59 -7.19
C SER A 15 15.70 -46.03 -6.62
N LEU A 16 15.67 -47.13 -5.86
CA LEU A 16 14.44 -47.60 -5.18
C LEU A 16 13.89 -46.54 -4.21
N ARG A 17 14.74 -45.94 -3.37
CA ARG A 17 14.32 -44.89 -2.42
C ARG A 17 13.77 -43.65 -3.12
N VAL A 18 14.38 -43.24 -4.23
CA VAL A 18 13.88 -42.11 -5.03
C VAL A 18 12.53 -42.44 -5.64
N MET A 19 12.34 -43.65 -6.18
CA MET A 19 11.04 -44.08 -6.71
C MET A 19 9.96 -44.17 -5.63
N GLU A 20 10.29 -44.66 -4.44
CA GLU A 20 9.36 -44.70 -3.30
C GLU A 20 8.97 -43.30 -2.83
N ALA A 21 9.93 -42.37 -2.73
CA ALA A 21 9.68 -40.98 -2.36
C ALA A 21 8.81 -40.26 -3.41
N LEU A 22 9.08 -40.47 -4.70
CA LEU A 22 8.28 -39.92 -5.79
C LEU A 22 6.87 -40.49 -5.80
N ARG A 23 6.71 -41.80 -5.56
CA ARG A 23 5.40 -42.45 -5.46
C ARG A 23 4.60 -41.89 -4.29
N SER A 24 5.21 -41.72 -3.12
CA SER A 24 4.56 -41.12 -1.96
C SER A 24 4.11 -39.68 -2.25
N ARG A 25 4.98 -38.86 -2.86
CA ARG A 25 4.64 -37.48 -3.24
C ARG A 25 3.53 -37.40 -4.29
N LEU A 26 3.51 -38.34 -5.25
CA LEU A 26 2.44 -38.43 -6.25
C LEU A 26 1.09 -38.70 -5.58
N ILE A 27 1.04 -39.66 -4.63
CA ILE A 27 -0.18 -40.00 -3.90
C ILE A 27 -0.72 -38.78 -3.14
N THR A 28 0.13 -38.09 -2.37
CA THR A 28 -0.27 -36.87 -1.64
C THR A 28 -0.80 -35.79 -2.58
N LYS A 29 -0.17 -35.60 -3.75
CA LYS A 29 -0.64 -34.63 -4.73
C LYS A 29 -1.97 -35.02 -5.38
N CYS A 30 -2.23 -36.31 -5.57
CA CYS A 30 -3.53 -36.79 -6.02
C CYS A 30 -4.63 -36.54 -4.97
N GLU A 31 -4.34 -36.72 -3.68
CA GLU A 31 -5.27 -36.43 -2.59
C GLU A 31 -5.58 -34.93 -2.47
N GLU A 32 -4.56 -34.08 -2.55
CA GLU A 32 -4.74 -32.62 -2.56
C GLU A 32 -5.58 -32.15 -3.75
N ALA A 33 -5.33 -32.70 -4.94
CA ALA A 33 -6.09 -32.36 -6.15
C ALA A 33 -7.57 -32.76 -6.00
N ALA A 34 -7.86 -33.96 -5.48
CA ALA A 34 -9.22 -34.41 -5.23
C ALA A 34 -9.96 -33.53 -4.21
N LEU A 35 -9.27 -33.04 -3.18
CA LEU A 35 -9.85 -32.12 -2.19
C LEU A 35 -10.19 -30.75 -2.81
N ILE A 36 -9.32 -30.22 -3.65
CA ILE A 36 -9.56 -28.94 -4.34
C ILE A 36 -10.74 -29.07 -5.31
N GLU A 37 -10.82 -30.17 -6.06
CA GLU A 37 -11.93 -30.43 -6.99
C GLU A 37 -13.28 -30.53 -6.25
N ALA A 38 -13.32 -31.20 -5.11
CA ALA A 38 -14.52 -31.26 -4.26
C ALA A 38 -14.94 -29.87 -3.73
N LYS A 39 -13.97 -29.00 -3.38
CA LYS A 39 -14.27 -27.62 -2.96
C LYS A 39 -14.80 -26.77 -4.10
N LEU A 40 -14.26 -26.93 -5.31
CA LEU A 40 -14.75 -26.21 -6.49
C LEU A 40 -16.19 -26.59 -6.82
N GLN A 41 -16.53 -27.88 -6.76
CA GLN A 41 -17.91 -28.34 -6.98
C GLN A 41 -18.88 -27.72 -5.96
N LEU A 42 -18.50 -27.67 -4.68
CA LEU A 42 -19.34 -27.05 -3.64
C LEU A 42 -19.59 -25.55 -3.91
N VAL A 43 -18.54 -24.80 -4.27
CA VAL A 43 -18.67 -23.37 -4.58
C VAL A 43 -19.48 -23.14 -5.86
N GLU A 44 -19.35 -24.03 -6.84
CA GLU A 44 -20.13 -23.98 -8.08
C GLU A 44 -21.63 -24.21 -7.81
N GLU A 45 -21.97 -25.21 -7.00
CA GLU A 45 -23.35 -25.46 -6.54
C GLU A 45 -23.93 -24.27 -5.76
N GLU A 46 -23.14 -23.64 -4.88
CA GLU A 46 -23.57 -22.43 -4.15
C GLU A 46 -23.80 -21.24 -5.09
N ALA A 47 -22.90 -21.04 -6.07
CA ALA A 47 -23.05 -20.00 -7.06
C ALA A 47 -24.25 -20.22 -7.98
N GLU A 48 -24.55 -21.46 -8.35
CA GLU A 48 -25.77 -21.82 -9.08
C GLU A 48 -27.03 -21.63 -8.22
N HIS A 49 -26.98 -21.98 -6.94
CA HIS A 49 -28.07 -21.73 -6.01
C HIS A 49 -28.37 -20.24 -5.88
N LEU A 50 -27.35 -19.41 -5.66
CA LEU A 50 -27.49 -17.95 -5.59
C LEU A 50 -28.03 -17.37 -6.90
N ARG A 51 -27.55 -17.86 -8.06
CA ARG A 51 -28.09 -17.48 -9.37
C ARG A 51 -29.56 -17.86 -9.52
N ASN A 52 -29.97 -19.04 -9.08
CA ASN A 52 -31.36 -19.49 -9.12
C ASN A 52 -32.25 -18.69 -8.15
N VAL A 53 -31.74 -18.34 -6.96
CA VAL A 53 -32.45 -17.46 -6.01
C VAL A 53 -32.67 -16.09 -6.65
N LEU A 54 -31.65 -15.51 -7.27
CA LEU A 54 -31.77 -14.24 -7.99
C LEU A 54 -32.74 -14.34 -9.18
N ALA A 55 -32.65 -15.40 -9.99
CA ALA A 55 -33.50 -15.61 -11.17
C ALA A 55 -34.97 -15.90 -10.82
N THR A 56 -35.23 -16.66 -9.75
CA THR A 56 -36.61 -16.93 -9.28
C THR A 56 -37.23 -15.71 -8.58
N SER A 57 -36.40 -14.80 -8.08
CA SER A 57 -36.82 -13.50 -7.55
C SER A 57 -37.23 -12.49 -8.64
N GLU A 58 -37.13 -12.84 -9.94
CA GLU A 58 -37.61 -12.02 -11.06
C GLU A 58 -39.15 -11.96 -11.18
N ARG A 59 -39.91 -12.70 -10.37
CA ARG A 59 -41.33 -12.38 -10.12
C ARG A 59 -41.44 -11.25 -9.09
N SER A 60 -41.00 -10.08 -9.55
CA SER A 60 -41.16 -8.73 -9.03
C SER A 60 -42.10 -8.58 -7.82
N LEU A 61 -41.52 -8.65 -6.61
CA LEU A 61 -42.05 -7.99 -5.42
C LEU A 61 -41.69 -6.49 -5.38
N VAL A 62 -40.95 -6.01 -6.37
CA VAL A 62 -40.73 -4.59 -6.59
C VAL A 62 -42.03 -4.02 -7.20
N PRO A 63 -42.70 -3.05 -6.54
CA PRO A 63 -43.86 -2.39 -7.11
C PRO A 63 -43.51 -1.86 -8.50
N GLY A 64 -44.35 -2.11 -9.51
CA GLY A 64 -44.14 -1.73 -10.92
C GLY A 64 -44.02 -0.22 -11.21
N ARG A 65 -43.76 0.60 -10.20
CA ARG A 65 -43.35 2.00 -10.28
C ARG A 65 -41.86 2.23 -10.05
N VAL A 66 -41.09 1.23 -9.62
CA VAL A 66 -39.62 1.32 -9.58
C VAL A 66 -39.10 0.86 -10.95
N CYS A 67 -39.25 1.72 -11.95
CA CYS A 67 -38.48 1.58 -13.17
C CYS A 67 -37.03 1.90 -12.83
N ALA A 68 -36.10 0.97 -13.07
CA ALA A 68 -34.65 1.19 -13.08
C ALA A 68 -34.21 2.06 -14.28
N GLY A 69 -34.92 3.18 -14.46
CA GLY A 69 -34.77 4.19 -15.50
C GLY A 69 -35.44 5.51 -15.12
N GLY A 70 -35.84 5.68 -13.84
CA GLY A 70 -36.00 7.02 -13.28
C GLY A 70 -34.65 7.71 -13.33
N SER A 71 -34.60 8.92 -13.88
CA SER A 71 -33.37 9.70 -14.13
C SER A 71 -32.36 9.47 -13.02
N SER A 72 -31.18 8.91 -13.33
CA SER A 72 -30.14 8.51 -12.36
C SER A 72 -29.87 9.58 -11.30
N THR A 73 -30.06 10.84 -11.69
CA THR A 73 -30.00 12.04 -10.87
C THR A 73 -30.83 12.01 -9.59
N SER A 74 -31.96 11.28 -9.49
CA SER A 74 -32.74 11.26 -8.24
C SER A 74 -32.14 10.33 -7.18
N LEU A 75 -31.57 9.20 -7.59
CA LEU A 75 -30.90 8.27 -6.66
C LEU A 75 -29.55 8.82 -6.25
N GLU A 76 -28.76 9.34 -7.20
CA GLU A 76 -27.48 10.01 -6.92
C GLU A 76 -27.65 11.13 -5.88
N ARG A 77 -28.74 11.91 -5.96
CA ARG A 77 -29.04 12.96 -4.98
C ARG A 77 -29.38 12.43 -3.60
N LEU A 78 -30.04 11.27 -3.49
CA LEU A 78 -30.36 10.66 -2.20
C LEU A 78 -29.09 10.10 -1.55
N ASP A 79 -28.22 9.47 -2.33
CA ASP A 79 -26.92 8.98 -1.87
C ASP A 79 -26.05 10.15 -1.41
N PHE A 80 -26.01 11.22 -2.19
CA PHE A 80 -25.32 12.47 -1.85
C PHE A 80 -25.86 13.09 -0.56
N GLN A 81 -27.19 13.19 -0.41
CA GLN A 81 -27.82 13.71 0.79
C GLN A 81 -27.49 12.86 2.02
N SER A 82 -27.53 11.53 1.87
CA SER A 82 -27.26 10.58 2.95
C SER A 82 -25.81 10.67 3.39
N LEU A 83 -24.87 10.77 2.45
CA LEU A 83 -23.46 10.97 2.73
C LEU A 83 -23.22 12.29 3.46
N LEU A 84 -23.77 13.41 2.98
CA LEU A 84 -23.61 14.71 3.63
C LEU A 84 -24.19 14.72 5.05
N GLN A 85 -25.35 14.09 5.24
CA GLN A 85 -25.96 13.98 6.55
C GLN A 85 -25.07 13.19 7.50
N TRP A 86 -24.61 12.02 7.05
CA TRP A 86 -23.71 11.18 7.83
C TRP A 86 -22.40 11.89 8.14
N LEU A 87 -21.78 12.62 7.19
CA LEU A 87 -20.59 13.43 7.43
C LEU A 87 -20.83 14.54 8.46
N ALA A 88 -21.97 15.25 8.36
CA ALA A 88 -22.32 16.30 9.30
C ALA A 88 -22.46 15.76 10.73
N ASP A 89 -22.96 14.53 10.89
CA ASP A 89 -23.18 13.91 12.20
C ASP A 89 -21.91 13.24 12.77
N SER A 90 -21.03 12.70 11.92
CA SER A 90 -19.91 11.85 12.34
C SER A 90 -18.55 12.53 12.37
N VAL A 91 -18.30 13.56 11.54
CA VAL A 91 -16.96 14.16 11.43
C VAL A 91 -16.59 14.96 12.67
N ASP A 92 -15.42 14.67 13.25
CA ASP A 92 -14.85 15.48 14.33
C ASP A 92 -13.98 16.62 13.77
N LEU A 93 -14.48 17.86 13.92
CA LEU A 93 -13.79 19.06 13.45
C LEU A 93 -12.79 19.62 14.47
N SER A 94 -12.66 19.03 15.65
CA SER A 94 -11.76 19.51 16.71
C SER A 94 -10.28 19.23 16.42
N GLU A 95 -10.00 18.11 15.76
CA GLU A 95 -8.65 17.67 15.38
C GLU A 95 -8.49 17.75 13.86
N THR A 96 -7.62 18.64 13.38
CA THR A 96 -7.28 18.74 11.96
C THR A 96 -5.83 18.34 11.75
N VAL A 97 -5.57 17.45 10.79
CA VAL A 97 -4.21 17.15 10.32
C VAL A 97 -4.05 17.61 8.88
N VAL A 98 -2.96 18.29 8.58
CA VAL A 98 -2.62 18.73 7.21
C VAL A 98 -1.50 17.86 6.66
N PHE A 99 -1.66 17.40 5.43
CA PHE A 99 -0.68 16.56 4.76
C PHE A 99 -0.64 16.88 3.26
N GLU A 100 0.43 16.43 2.59
CA GLU A 100 0.61 16.58 1.14
C GLU A 100 0.43 15.22 0.46
N CYS A 101 -0.37 15.17 -0.60
CA CYS A 101 -0.57 13.98 -1.41
C CYS A 101 0.42 13.94 -2.58
N GLY A 102 1.24 12.90 -2.61
CA GLY A 102 2.11 12.57 -3.73
C GLY A 102 3.51 13.18 -3.64
N ASN A 103 4.48 12.52 -4.27
CA ASN A 103 5.88 12.95 -4.33
C ASN A 103 6.13 13.90 -5.51
N GLY A 104 5.25 14.89 -5.74
CA GLY A 104 5.33 15.86 -6.83
C GLY A 104 4.26 15.71 -7.91
N ASP A 105 3.78 14.48 -8.15
CA ASP A 105 2.62 14.22 -9.01
C ASP A 105 1.38 14.04 -8.14
N SER A 106 0.74 15.16 -7.78
CA SER A 106 -0.48 15.16 -6.94
C SER A 106 -1.76 14.83 -7.71
N GLU A 107 -1.64 14.16 -8.85
CA GLU A 107 -2.74 13.80 -9.73
C GLU A 107 -3.08 12.30 -9.58
N VAL A 108 -4.33 11.99 -9.28
CA VAL A 108 -4.87 10.63 -9.16
C VAL A 108 -5.95 10.44 -10.22
N VAL A 109 -6.02 9.26 -10.83
CA VAL A 109 -7.08 8.95 -11.80
C VAL A 109 -8.21 8.19 -11.11
N VAL A 110 -9.40 8.77 -11.08
CA VAL A 110 -10.62 8.19 -10.49
C VAL A 110 -11.69 8.11 -11.58
N SER A 111 -12.22 6.91 -11.85
CA SER A 111 -13.22 6.69 -12.91
C SER A 111 -12.82 7.28 -14.28
N GLY A 112 -11.52 7.24 -14.61
CA GLY A 112 -10.97 7.81 -15.85
C GLY A 112 -10.82 9.34 -15.87
N ARG A 113 -11.08 10.03 -14.75
CA ARG A 113 -10.86 11.47 -14.60
C ARG A 113 -9.64 11.73 -13.72
N THR A 114 -8.79 12.65 -14.14
CA THR A 114 -7.66 13.11 -13.34
C THR A 114 -8.13 14.13 -12.31
N VAL A 115 -7.90 13.84 -11.02
CA VAL A 115 -8.20 14.71 -9.89
C VAL A 115 -6.93 15.10 -9.16
N SER A 116 -6.90 16.31 -8.59
CA SER A 116 -5.75 16.82 -7.84
C SER A 116 -6.01 16.77 -6.34
N LEU A 117 -5.08 16.16 -5.59
CA LEU A 117 -5.15 15.99 -4.12
C LEU A 117 -4.03 16.76 -3.38
N GLN A 118 -3.33 17.68 -4.04
CA GLN A 118 -2.09 18.37 -3.57
C GLN A 118 -1.91 18.48 -2.05
N ARG A 119 -2.63 19.40 -1.41
CA ARG A 119 -2.51 19.65 0.03
C ARG A 119 -3.88 19.50 0.65
N MET A 120 -3.98 18.60 1.61
CA MET A 120 -5.26 18.18 2.18
C MET A 120 -5.27 18.41 3.68
N ALA A 121 -6.44 18.75 4.21
CA ALA A 121 -6.77 18.67 5.62
C ALA A 121 -7.64 17.43 5.85
N ALA A 122 -7.31 16.61 6.85
CA ALA A 122 -8.10 15.46 7.26
C ALA A 122 -8.73 15.67 8.65
N TRP A 123 -9.94 15.16 8.78
CA TRP A 123 -10.68 15.02 10.03
C TRP A 123 -11.06 13.56 10.27
N ARG A 124 -11.09 13.13 11.53
CA ARG A 124 -11.56 11.79 11.92
C ARG A 124 -13.07 11.69 11.76
N VAL A 125 -13.54 10.52 11.32
CA VAL A 125 -14.97 10.20 11.29
C VAL A 125 -15.30 9.32 12.50
N SER A 126 -16.13 9.84 13.40
CA SER A 126 -16.52 9.15 14.62
C SER A 126 -17.34 7.89 14.31
N GLY A 127 -17.01 6.78 15.00
CA GLY A 127 -17.79 5.54 14.97
C GLY A 127 -17.55 4.62 13.78
N SER A 128 -16.61 4.94 12.88
CA SER A 128 -16.33 4.16 11.66
C SER A 128 -14.86 3.74 11.54
N GLY A 129 -14.21 3.31 12.63
CA GLY A 129 -12.81 2.86 12.60
C GLY A 129 -11.84 3.98 12.25
N ASP A 130 -10.91 3.71 11.33
CA ASP A 130 -9.87 4.65 10.89
C ASP A 130 -10.30 5.53 9.70
N LEU A 131 -11.62 5.64 9.45
CA LEU A 131 -12.16 6.41 8.34
C LEU A 131 -11.96 7.92 8.56
N LYS A 132 -11.58 8.62 7.49
CA LYS A 132 -11.22 10.03 7.51
C LYS A 132 -11.93 10.78 6.40
N LEU A 133 -12.27 12.04 6.68
CA LEU A 133 -12.69 13.00 5.66
C LEU A 133 -11.49 13.88 5.30
N SER A 134 -10.97 13.73 4.09
CA SER A 134 -9.88 14.54 3.56
C SER A 134 -10.41 15.57 2.57
N VAL A 135 -10.14 16.85 2.80
CA VAL A 135 -10.55 17.97 1.93
C VAL A 135 -9.34 18.77 1.44
N PRO A 136 -9.40 19.39 0.25
CA PRO A 136 -8.38 20.34 -0.17
C PRO A 136 -8.22 21.46 0.87
N LEU A 137 -6.97 21.82 1.19
CA LEU A 137 -6.66 22.79 2.24
C LEU A 137 -7.34 24.14 1.98
N GLU A 138 -7.46 24.55 0.72
CA GLU A 138 -8.09 25.80 0.32
C GLU A 138 -9.60 25.83 0.61
N MET A 139 -10.23 24.65 0.70
CA MET A 139 -11.68 24.48 0.94
C MET A 139 -12.02 24.14 2.38
N GLN A 140 -11.01 23.95 3.24
CA GLN A 140 -11.18 23.45 4.61
C GLN A 140 -12.22 24.26 5.40
N SER A 141 -12.09 25.59 5.43
CA SER A 141 -13.01 26.45 6.21
C SER A 141 -14.44 26.44 5.66
N GLU A 142 -14.59 26.35 4.34
CA GLU A 142 -15.90 26.30 3.69
C GLU A 142 -16.62 25.00 4.03
N VAL A 143 -15.95 23.86 3.88
CA VAL A 143 -16.52 22.55 4.19
C VAL A 143 -16.82 22.41 5.68
N ALA A 144 -15.92 22.86 6.56
CA ALA A 144 -16.15 22.82 8.00
C ALA A 144 -17.35 23.69 8.43
N SER A 145 -17.48 24.90 7.86
CA SER A 145 -18.64 25.77 8.11
C SER A 145 -19.93 25.12 7.62
N MET A 146 -19.91 24.53 6.41
CA MET A 146 -21.06 23.85 5.84
C MET A 146 -21.52 22.67 6.70
N LEU A 147 -20.60 21.80 7.15
CA LEU A 147 -20.93 20.67 8.01
C LEU A 147 -21.45 21.13 9.39
N THR A 148 -20.87 22.20 9.94
CA THR A 148 -21.33 22.80 11.21
C THR A 148 -22.75 23.37 11.08
N ASP A 149 -23.03 24.06 9.97
CA ASP A 149 -24.36 24.60 9.68
C ASP A 149 -25.39 23.47 9.53
N MET A 150 -25.06 22.41 8.77
CA MET A 150 -25.92 21.23 8.62
C MET A 150 -26.19 20.53 9.95
N ARG A 151 -25.15 20.37 10.79
CA ARG A 151 -25.26 19.81 12.15
C ARG A 151 -26.16 20.66 13.04
N SER A 152 -26.04 21.98 12.99
CA SER A 152 -26.86 22.89 13.80
C SER A 152 -28.35 22.82 13.45
N ARG A 153 -28.69 22.51 12.19
CA ARG A 153 -30.06 22.31 11.72
C ARG A 153 -30.58 20.90 12.00
N GLY A 154 -29.68 19.94 12.22
CA GLY A 154 -29.99 18.52 12.40
C GLY A 154 -30.51 17.82 11.14
N LYS A 155 -30.48 18.50 9.99
CA LYS A 155 -30.89 17.94 8.69
C LYS A 155 -30.23 18.69 7.54
N VAL A 156 -29.77 17.95 6.53
CA VAL A 156 -29.33 18.51 5.24
C VAL A 156 -30.54 18.93 4.40
N GLU A 157 -30.62 20.22 4.05
CA GLU A 157 -31.69 20.76 3.21
C GLU A 157 -31.54 20.34 1.75
N ALA A 158 -32.67 20.07 1.08
CA ALA A 158 -32.68 19.66 -0.33
C ALA A 158 -32.05 20.71 -1.26
N GLN A 159 -32.13 21.99 -0.91
CA GLN A 159 -31.50 23.07 -1.68
C GLN A 159 -29.97 23.03 -1.60
N ASP A 160 -29.40 22.62 -0.47
CA ASP A 160 -27.95 22.46 -0.30
C ASP A 160 -27.45 21.28 -1.12
N VAL A 161 -28.17 20.15 -1.06
CA VAL A 161 -27.89 18.96 -1.88
C VAL A 161 -27.94 19.30 -3.36
N LEU A 162 -28.97 20.02 -3.82
CA LEU A 162 -29.09 20.43 -5.23
C LEU A 162 -27.89 21.27 -5.66
N ARG A 163 -27.57 22.32 -4.89
CA ARG A 163 -26.44 23.22 -5.19
C ARG A 163 -25.10 22.48 -5.25
N LEU A 164 -24.87 21.55 -4.32
CA LEU A 164 -23.63 20.77 -4.28
C LEU A 164 -23.60 19.73 -5.39
N SER A 165 -24.69 19.01 -5.64
CA SER A 165 -24.80 18.00 -6.70
C SER A 165 -24.69 18.59 -8.11
N ASP A 166 -24.85 19.92 -8.27
CA ASP A 166 -24.62 20.64 -9.53
C ASP A 166 -23.12 20.94 -9.77
N VAL A 167 -22.30 20.93 -8.72
CA VAL A 167 -20.86 21.25 -8.80
C VAL A 167 -19.98 20.02 -8.56
N TRP A 168 -20.44 19.07 -7.76
CA TRP A 168 -19.71 17.89 -7.31
C TRP A 168 -20.34 16.61 -7.85
N ASP A 169 -19.49 15.70 -8.32
CA ASP A 169 -19.83 14.32 -8.66
C ASP A 169 -19.45 13.39 -7.52
N LEU A 170 -20.33 12.45 -7.16
CA LEU A 170 -20.05 11.40 -6.18
C LEU A 170 -19.61 10.13 -6.91
N GLU A 171 -18.39 9.69 -6.67
CA GLU A 171 -17.77 8.56 -7.35
C GLU A 171 -17.17 7.59 -6.31
N PRO A 172 -17.73 6.39 -6.14
CA PRO A 172 -17.08 5.33 -5.39
C PRO A 172 -15.91 4.77 -6.21
N ALA A 173 -14.77 4.54 -5.56
CA ALA A 173 -13.58 4.02 -6.22
C ALA A 173 -12.76 3.13 -5.30
N GLU A 174 -11.93 2.29 -5.92
CA GLU A 174 -10.90 1.52 -5.23
C GLU A 174 -9.55 2.19 -5.48
N VAL A 175 -8.88 2.60 -4.40
CA VAL A 175 -7.56 3.23 -4.46
C VAL A 175 -6.53 2.19 -4.05
N LEU A 176 -5.37 2.19 -4.70
CA LEU A 176 -4.23 1.34 -4.30
C LEU A 176 -3.23 2.20 -3.51
N PRO A 177 -3.18 2.09 -2.16
CA PRO A 177 -2.18 2.79 -1.37
C PRO A 177 -0.78 2.37 -1.77
N CYS A 178 0.16 3.32 -1.79
CA CYS A 178 1.55 3.03 -2.05
C CYS A 178 2.09 2.04 -1.00
N GLY A 179 2.46 0.83 -1.44
CA GLY A 179 3.20 -0.14 -0.62
C GLY A 179 2.37 -1.21 0.09
N MET A 180 1.04 -1.12 0.16
CA MET A 180 0.22 -2.11 0.89
C MET A 180 -0.32 -3.26 0.02
N GLY A 181 -0.31 -3.14 -1.31
CA GLY A 181 -0.68 -4.23 -2.23
C GLY A 181 -2.16 -4.66 -2.18
N CYS A 182 -2.97 -4.08 -1.28
CA CYS A 182 -4.42 -4.22 -1.22
C CYS A 182 -5.10 -2.95 -1.75
N THR A 183 -6.23 -3.11 -2.44
CA THR A 183 -7.09 -1.98 -2.79
C THR A 183 -7.96 -1.61 -1.59
N GLU A 184 -8.12 -0.31 -1.36
CA GLU A 184 -8.97 0.23 -0.30
C GLU A 184 -10.17 0.97 -0.92
N PRO A 185 -11.39 0.75 -0.38
CA PRO A 185 -12.57 1.47 -0.81
C PRO A 185 -12.48 2.94 -0.40
N ALA A 186 -12.75 3.83 -1.34
CA ALA A 186 -12.79 5.27 -1.13
C ALA A 186 -14.00 5.87 -1.83
N THR A 187 -14.58 6.90 -1.23
CA THR A 187 -15.64 7.69 -1.85
C THR A 187 -15.08 9.07 -2.19
N PHE A 188 -15.13 9.44 -3.47
CA PHE A 188 -14.68 10.72 -3.96
C PHE A 188 -15.85 11.63 -4.26
N LEU A 189 -15.77 12.87 -3.78
CA LEU A 189 -16.58 13.98 -4.25
C LEU A 189 -15.68 14.80 -5.17
N ILE A 190 -15.92 14.76 -6.48
CA ILE A 190 -15.07 15.39 -7.50
C ILE A 190 -15.71 16.69 -7.98
N ASN A 191 -15.00 17.80 -7.87
CA ASN A 191 -15.46 19.08 -8.39
C ASN A 191 -15.37 19.10 -9.92
N ARG A 192 -16.52 19.29 -10.59
CA ARG A 192 -16.63 19.28 -12.06
C ARG A 192 -15.80 20.36 -12.75
N LYS A 193 -15.51 21.48 -12.06
CA LYS A 193 -14.80 22.63 -12.63
C LYS A 193 -13.33 22.65 -12.26
N SER A 194 -13.00 22.47 -10.98
CA SER A 194 -11.62 22.64 -10.48
C SER A 194 -10.78 21.37 -10.53
N ARG A 195 -11.40 20.18 -10.75
CA ARG A 195 -10.75 18.87 -10.62
C ARG A 195 -10.18 18.58 -9.22
N GLN A 196 -10.56 19.37 -8.21
CA GLN A 196 -10.27 19.03 -6.82
C GLN A 196 -11.22 17.94 -6.36
N ALA A 197 -10.78 17.14 -5.39
CA ALA A 197 -11.63 16.11 -4.80
C ALA A 197 -11.60 16.16 -3.28
N ILE A 198 -12.76 15.89 -2.67
CA ILE A 198 -12.88 15.53 -1.25
C ILE A 198 -12.95 14.00 -1.19
N VAL A 199 -12.24 13.40 -0.25
CA VAL A 199 -12.07 11.95 -0.15
C VAL A 199 -12.56 11.47 1.21
N VAL A 200 -13.38 10.42 1.21
CA VAL A 200 -13.77 9.68 2.41
C VAL A 200 -13.20 8.26 2.30
N ALA A 201 -12.16 7.97 3.09
CA ALA A 201 -11.44 6.69 3.07
C ALA A 201 -10.61 6.52 4.35
N GLU A 202 -10.13 5.31 4.60
CA GLU A 202 -9.11 5.04 5.65
C GLU A 202 -7.73 5.57 5.21
N TRP A 203 -7.52 5.60 3.90
CA TRP A 203 -6.41 6.26 3.24
C TRP A 203 -6.60 7.80 3.18
N PRO A 204 -5.55 8.60 3.41
CA PRO A 204 -4.18 8.19 3.75
C PRO A 204 -4.02 7.82 5.22
N ALA A 205 -2.99 7.01 5.50
CA ALA A 205 -2.54 6.69 6.85
C ALA A 205 -1.90 7.92 7.52
N VAL A 206 -2.74 8.90 7.84
CA VAL A 206 -2.40 10.08 8.62
C VAL A 206 -2.57 9.72 10.09
N GLU A 207 -1.49 9.85 10.86
CA GLU A 207 -1.52 9.75 12.32
C GLU A 207 -2.05 11.09 12.87
N PHE A 208 -3.20 11.05 13.53
CA PHE A 208 -3.76 12.19 14.26
C PHE A 208 -3.22 12.30 15.68
N ASP A 209 -2.59 11.22 16.14
CA ASP A 209 -1.78 11.27 17.33
C ASP A 209 -0.60 12.14 16.93
N GLN A 210 -0.71 13.42 17.28
CA GLN A 210 0.44 14.26 17.49
C GLN A 210 1.27 13.48 18.51
N THR A 211 2.17 12.63 18.01
CA THR A 211 3.45 12.48 18.67
C THR A 211 3.93 13.92 18.72
N CYS A 212 3.67 14.59 19.85
CA CYS A 212 4.35 15.82 20.15
C CYS A 212 5.80 15.41 19.91
N PHE A 213 6.39 15.95 18.84
CA PHE A 213 7.81 15.84 18.68
C PHE A 213 8.32 16.52 19.94
N ASP A 214 8.60 15.73 20.97
CA ASP A 214 9.11 16.22 22.21
C ASP A 214 10.57 16.47 21.86
N PRO A 215 10.96 17.73 21.60
CA PRO A 215 12.33 18.00 21.24
C PRO A 215 13.23 17.49 22.37
N VAL A 216 12.77 17.50 23.62
CA VAL A 216 13.53 17.01 24.74
C VAL A 216 13.74 15.51 24.61
N ALA A 217 12.70 14.66 24.52
CA ALA A 217 12.89 13.22 24.32
C ALA A 217 13.70 12.88 23.07
N HIS A 218 13.40 13.53 21.93
CA HIS A 218 14.11 13.29 20.67
C HIS A 218 15.60 13.64 20.75
N PHE A 219 15.95 14.81 21.32
CA PHE A 219 17.35 15.22 21.49
C PHE A 219 18.02 14.60 22.73
N SER A 220 17.27 13.98 23.65
CA SER A 220 17.84 13.21 24.78
C SER A 220 18.51 11.92 24.31
N HIS A 221 18.03 11.33 23.21
CA HIS A 221 18.58 10.10 22.65
C HIS A 221 19.73 10.33 21.67
N ALA A 222 19.92 11.57 21.20
CA ALA A 222 21.09 11.96 20.44
C ALA A 222 22.10 12.60 21.41
N PRO A 223 23.13 11.89 21.89
CA PRO A 223 24.23 12.57 22.54
C PRO A 223 24.78 13.58 21.52
N ILE A 224 24.56 14.87 21.80
CA ILE A 224 25.22 15.96 21.10
C ILE A 224 26.69 15.80 21.48
N VAL A 225 27.41 15.01 20.70
CA VAL A 225 28.87 15.01 20.67
C VAL A 225 29.21 16.36 20.05
N TRP A 226 29.26 17.39 20.89
CA TRP A 226 29.95 18.61 20.56
C TRP A 226 31.34 18.20 20.04
N PRO A 227 31.81 18.77 18.92
CA PRO A 227 33.17 18.52 18.47
C PRO A 227 34.10 19.16 19.50
N ALA A 228 34.38 18.41 20.57
CA ALA A 228 35.63 18.51 21.27
C ALA A 228 36.70 18.27 20.21
N GLU A 229 37.73 19.09 20.28
CA GLU A 229 38.88 19.18 19.38
C GLU A 229 39.29 17.85 18.73
N PRO A 230 39.81 17.88 17.47
CA PRO A 230 40.11 16.70 16.66
C PRO A 230 40.99 15.70 17.41
N SER A 231 40.33 14.81 18.14
CA SER A 231 40.90 13.62 18.72
C SER A 231 40.60 12.53 17.72
N ASP A 232 41.65 11.89 17.22
CA ASP A 232 41.71 10.83 16.19
C ASP A 232 40.95 9.54 16.57
N ALA A 233 39.74 9.66 17.12
CA ALA A 233 38.83 8.56 17.35
C ALA A 233 37.91 8.47 16.13
N VAL A 234 38.47 7.90 15.05
CA VAL A 234 37.71 7.27 13.98
C VAL A 234 36.70 6.35 14.65
N SER A 235 35.42 6.71 14.62
CA SER A 235 34.34 5.78 14.94
C SER A 235 34.54 4.59 14.04
N ALA A 236 34.99 3.48 14.64
CA ALA A 236 35.18 2.21 13.97
C ALA A 236 33.80 1.70 13.58
N THR A 237 33.30 2.16 12.43
CA THR A 237 32.38 1.39 11.62
C THR A 237 33.05 0.04 11.46
N GLU A 238 32.43 -1.03 11.97
CA GLU A 238 33.00 -2.35 11.87
C GLU A 238 33.38 -2.61 10.40
N PRO A 239 34.62 -3.06 10.13
CA PRO A 239 35.07 -3.24 8.77
C PRO A 239 34.18 -4.28 8.10
N VAL A 240 33.54 -3.89 7.00
CA VAL A 240 32.73 -4.80 6.19
C VAL A 240 33.64 -5.90 5.65
N THR A 241 33.26 -7.16 5.88
CA THR A 241 34.02 -8.33 5.46
C THR A 241 33.43 -8.97 4.21
N THR A 242 34.27 -9.63 3.42
CA THR A 242 33.81 -10.39 2.24
C THR A 242 32.78 -11.43 2.64
N GLY A 243 31.63 -11.40 1.97
CA GLY A 243 30.45 -12.23 2.27
C GLY A 243 29.33 -11.49 3.01
N ASP A 244 29.58 -10.29 3.52
CA ASP A 244 28.56 -9.50 4.19
C ASP A 244 27.52 -8.96 3.22
N PHE A 245 26.28 -8.85 3.71
CA PHE A 245 25.20 -8.17 3.00
C PHE A 245 25.39 -6.66 3.12
N VAL A 246 25.48 -6.00 1.98
CA VAL A 246 25.75 -4.57 1.87
C VAL A 246 24.74 -3.91 0.96
N GLU A 247 24.61 -2.60 1.12
CA GLU A 247 23.98 -1.74 0.14
C GLU A 247 25.06 -0.88 -0.52
N VAL A 248 25.01 -0.75 -1.84
CA VAL A 248 25.95 0.04 -2.65
C VAL A 248 25.22 1.13 -3.42
N GLU A 249 25.75 2.34 -3.42
CA GLU A 249 25.15 3.46 -4.16
C GLU A 249 25.54 3.42 -5.66
N VAL A 250 24.56 3.10 -6.51
CA VAL A 250 24.67 3.06 -7.98
C VAL A 250 23.71 4.11 -8.55
N ASP A 251 24.24 5.07 -9.31
CA ASP A 251 23.45 6.16 -9.92
C ASP A 251 22.54 6.93 -8.93
N GLY A 252 22.99 7.08 -7.68
CA GLY A 252 22.24 7.78 -6.62
C GLY A 252 21.16 6.94 -5.94
N GLU A 253 21.08 5.66 -6.26
CA GLU A 253 20.16 4.68 -5.66
C GLU A 253 20.98 3.63 -4.89
N TRP A 254 20.50 3.19 -3.72
CA TRP A 254 21.16 2.14 -2.93
C TRP A 254 20.63 0.77 -3.35
N CYS A 255 21.52 -0.07 -3.86
CA CYS A 255 21.22 -1.44 -4.30
C CYS A 255 21.74 -2.44 -3.28
N ALA A 256 20.90 -3.38 -2.85
CA ALA A 256 21.32 -4.47 -1.98
C ALA A 256 22.16 -5.51 -2.74
N GLY A 257 23.13 -6.10 -2.06
CA GLY A 257 23.96 -7.15 -2.61
C GLY A 257 24.89 -7.78 -1.60
N VAL A 258 25.80 -8.61 -2.09
CA VAL A 258 26.81 -9.30 -1.27
C VAL A 258 28.20 -8.81 -1.66
N LEU A 259 28.99 -8.42 -0.67
CA LEU A 259 30.37 -7.98 -0.89
C LEU A 259 31.25 -9.18 -1.29
N GLN A 260 31.68 -9.24 -2.55
CA GLN A 260 32.49 -10.34 -3.10
C GLN A 260 33.99 -10.16 -2.83
N ALA A 261 34.49 -8.92 -2.91
CA ALA A 261 35.89 -8.60 -2.66
C ALA A 261 36.07 -7.10 -2.38
N VAL A 262 37.19 -6.75 -1.76
CA VAL A 262 37.65 -5.36 -1.58
C VAL A 262 39.05 -5.26 -2.14
N ASP A 263 39.25 -4.37 -3.10
CA ASP A 263 40.55 -4.06 -3.70
C ASP A 263 40.90 -2.58 -3.44
N GLY A 264 41.64 -2.34 -2.37
CA GLY A 264 41.94 -0.99 -1.88
C GLY A 264 40.67 -0.26 -1.44
N GLU A 265 40.36 0.86 -2.11
CA GLU A 265 39.19 1.72 -1.84
C GLU A 265 37.96 1.33 -2.67
N VAL A 266 38.04 0.23 -3.42
CA VAL A 266 36.95 -0.23 -4.31
C VAL A 266 36.37 -1.52 -3.77
N ALA A 267 35.06 -1.51 -3.51
CA ALA A 267 34.27 -2.68 -3.19
C ALA A 267 33.71 -3.30 -4.46
N ASN A 268 33.82 -4.62 -4.57
CA ASN A 268 33.15 -5.43 -5.57
C ASN A 268 31.92 -6.07 -4.93
N VAL A 269 30.73 -5.65 -5.37
CA VAL A 269 29.44 -6.07 -4.81
C VAL A 269 28.65 -6.79 -5.91
N GLN A 270 28.20 -8.01 -5.63
CA GLN A 270 27.22 -8.71 -6.46
C GLN A 270 25.83 -8.21 -6.04
N CYS A 271 25.23 -7.30 -6.82
CA CYS A 271 23.88 -6.82 -6.53
C CYS A 271 22.85 -7.92 -6.79
N ASP A 272 21.74 -7.91 -6.07
CA ASP A 272 20.69 -8.95 -6.18
C ASP A 272 20.07 -9.01 -7.60
N ASP A 273 20.06 -7.89 -8.32
CA ASP A 273 19.55 -7.77 -9.69
C ASP A 273 20.63 -7.96 -10.78
N ASP A 274 21.90 -8.19 -10.40
CA ASP A 274 22.98 -8.41 -11.36
C ASP A 274 22.82 -9.78 -12.05
N ALA A 275 23.10 -9.83 -13.36
CA ALA A 275 23.18 -11.10 -14.08
C ALA A 275 24.33 -11.98 -13.51
N PRO A 276 24.24 -13.32 -13.60
CA PRO A 276 25.28 -14.20 -13.09
C PRO A 276 26.66 -13.86 -13.68
N GLY A 277 27.64 -13.60 -12.81
CA GLY A 277 29.00 -13.23 -13.19
C GLY A 277 29.20 -11.74 -13.47
N VAL A 278 28.17 -10.91 -13.35
CA VAL A 278 28.29 -9.45 -13.32
C VAL A 278 28.47 -9.02 -11.87
N THR A 279 29.37 -8.06 -11.63
CA THR A 279 29.58 -7.44 -10.33
C THR A 279 29.70 -5.93 -10.47
N THR A 280 29.15 -5.22 -9.48
CA THR A 280 29.17 -3.77 -9.40
C THR A 280 30.40 -3.30 -8.63
N LEU A 281 31.15 -2.35 -9.20
CA LEU A 281 32.30 -1.74 -8.56
C LEU A 281 31.93 -0.35 -8.03
N ALA A 282 32.13 -0.13 -6.74
CA ALA A 282 31.88 1.17 -6.11
C ALA A 282 32.97 1.53 -5.10
N PRO A 283 33.22 2.84 -4.88
CA PRO A 283 34.06 3.26 -3.77
C PRO A 283 33.53 2.74 -2.43
N LEU A 284 34.39 2.31 -1.52
CA LEU A 284 34.00 1.86 -0.16
C LEU A 284 33.18 2.92 0.59
N ALA A 285 33.43 4.20 0.34
CA ALA A 285 32.65 5.31 0.89
C ALA A 285 31.16 5.31 0.44
N ARG A 286 30.82 4.55 -0.60
CA ARG A 286 29.47 4.36 -1.14
C ARG A 286 28.91 2.97 -0.86
N VAL A 287 29.51 2.26 0.09
CA VAL A 287 29.04 0.97 0.56
C VAL A 287 28.71 1.08 2.03
N ARG A 288 27.55 0.56 2.42
CA ARG A 288 27.14 0.49 3.83
C ARG A 288 26.61 -0.90 4.16
N PRO A 289 26.70 -1.35 5.43
CA PRO A 289 26.05 -2.59 5.85
C PRO A 289 24.55 -2.54 5.58
N ALA A 290 23.99 -3.64 5.05
CA ALA A 290 22.55 -3.73 4.86
C ALA A 290 21.85 -3.84 6.23
N ALA A 291 20.79 -3.05 6.44
CA ALA A 291 19.99 -3.13 7.65
C ALA A 291 19.22 -4.45 7.67
N LEU A 292 19.76 -5.46 8.35
CA LEU A 292 19.11 -6.75 8.54
C LEU A 292 17.91 -6.59 9.47
N VAL A 293 16.71 -6.52 8.90
CA VAL A 293 15.47 -6.68 9.67
C VAL A 293 15.35 -8.17 10.02
N ARG A 294 15.53 -8.50 11.31
CA ARG A 294 15.28 -9.84 11.85
C ARG A 294 13.81 -10.20 11.62
N ASN A 295 13.54 -11.07 10.65
CA ASN A 295 12.31 -11.84 10.58
C ASN A 295 12.65 -13.32 10.77
N ASP A 296 12.13 -13.90 11.84
CA ASP A 296 12.41 -15.29 12.20
C ASP A 296 12.01 -16.23 11.04
N MET A 297 12.98 -17.04 10.61
CA MET A 297 12.91 -18.20 9.69
C MET A 297 13.41 -18.08 8.24
N PHE A 298 13.61 -16.91 7.62
CA PHE A 298 14.28 -16.82 6.30
C PHE A 298 15.05 -15.51 6.13
N TRP A 299 16.31 -15.59 5.68
CA TRP A 299 17.06 -14.43 5.21
C TRP A 299 16.40 -13.93 3.92
N VAL A 300 15.61 -12.86 4.02
CA VAL A 300 15.10 -12.12 2.86
C VAL A 300 15.65 -10.71 2.99
N PRO A 301 16.48 -10.23 2.05
CA PRO A 301 16.87 -8.82 2.01
C PRO A 301 15.60 -7.98 2.07
N GLN A 302 15.60 -6.90 2.85
CA GLN A 302 14.49 -5.96 2.84
C GLN A 302 14.56 -5.18 1.52
N VAL A 303 14.16 -5.82 0.41
CA VAL A 303 14.08 -5.19 -0.90
C VAL A 303 12.95 -4.19 -0.80
N GLN A 304 13.29 -2.94 -0.47
CA GLN A 304 12.38 -1.82 -0.64
C GLN A 304 12.12 -1.70 -2.13
N ARG A 305 11.00 -2.29 -2.57
CA ARG A 305 10.53 -2.33 -3.95
C ARG A 305 10.02 -0.95 -4.36
N TRP A 306 10.91 0.03 -4.44
CA TRP A 306 10.62 1.33 -5.03
C TRP A 306 10.68 1.20 -6.54
N ARG A 307 9.54 0.92 -7.17
CA ARG A 307 9.39 1.20 -8.59
C ARG A 307 9.25 2.72 -8.76
N ARG A 308 10.31 3.39 -9.21
CA ARG A 308 10.21 4.72 -9.83
C ARG A 308 10.58 4.61 -11.30
N THR A 309 9.59 4.84 -12.15
CA THR A 309 9.81 5.20 -13.55
C THR A 309 10.39 6.62 -13.57
N ARG A 310 11.62 6.78 -14.06
CA ARG A 310 12.26 8.09 -14.27
C ARG A 310 11.53 8.88 -15.38
N ALA A 311 11.26 10.16 -15.13
CA ALA A 311 11.19 11.18 -16.17
C ALA A 311 12.45 12.06 -16.08
N ARG A 312 13.14 12.23 -17.22
CA ARG A 312 14.37 12.99 -17.36
C ARG A 312 14.08 14.49 -17.35
N SER A 313 14.89 15.29 -16.66
CA SER A 313 15.01 16.72 -16.98
C SER A 313 15.86 16.89 -18.24
N VAL A 314 15.38 17.65 -19.20
CA VAL A 314 16.21 18.28 -20.22
C VAL A 314 16.20 19.77 -19.94
N SER A 315 17.40 20.32 -19.75
CA SER A 315 17.70 21.76 -19.69
C SER A 315 17.60 22.41 -21.05
#